data_AF-A0A356X3H1-F1
#
_entry.id   AF-A0A356X3H1-F1
#
_cell.length_a   1.000
_cell.length_b   1.000
_cell.length_c   1.000
_cell.angle_alpha   90.00
_cell.angle_beta   90.00
_cell.angle_gamma   90.00
#
_symmetry.space_group_name_H-M   'P 1'
#
loop_
_entity.id
_entity.type
_entity.pdbx_description
1 polymer ?
#
loop_
_entity_poly.entity_id
_entity_poly.type
_entity_poly.pdbx_seq_one_letter_code
_entity_poly.pdbx_strand_id
1 'polypeptide(L)'
;MILSDGVQMVVDEGEEIFNMSPGSIKGEINSEEHTEINWSRIQQHPGEARYRMAAVGVSSPVEMVVFAGGSSNPYNYNGIGYNSKPSFASNTVFGYRLDTNQWVELA
;
A
#
# COMPACT_ATOMS: atom_id res chain seq x y z
N MET A 1 -5.48 10.34 4.94
CA MET A 1 -4.33 9.62 4.35
C MET A 1 -4.61 8.13 4.36
N ILE A 2 -4.29 7.40 3.30
CA ILE A 2 -4.34 5.92 3.28
C ILE A 2 -2.92 5.39 3.04
N LEU A 3 -2.49 4.46 3.87
CA LEU A 3 -1.27 3.67 3.66
C LEU A 3 -1.70 2.22 3.43
N SER A 4 -1.12 1.56 2.43
CA SER A 4 -1.43 0.18 2.12
C SER A 4 -0.18 -0.60 1.78
N ASP A 5 -0.05 -1.74 2.45
CA ASP A 5 1.05 -2.68 2.45
C ASP A 5 2.41 -2.04 2.68
N GLY A 6 3.46 -2.82 2.46
CA GLY A 6 4.82 -2.39 2.54
C GLY A 6 5.75 -3.58 2.61
N VAL A 7 6.91 -3.35 3.19
CA VAL A 7 7.90 -4.37 3.44
C VAL A 7 8.30 -4.33 4.91
N GLN A 8 8.59 -5.49 5.46
CA GLN A 8 9.16 -5.64 6.78
C GLN A 8 10.53 -6.30 6.65
N MET A 9 11.50 -5.80 7.43
CA MET A 9 12.78 -6.47 7.58
C MET A 9 12.57 -7.68 8.49
N VAL A 10 13.15 -8.81 8.08
CA VAL A 10 13.29 -10.01 8.91
C VAL A 10 14.73 -10.49 8.83
N VAL A 11 15.16 -11.23 9.84
CA VAL A 11 16.47 -11.89 9.83
C VAL A 11 16.26 -13.34 9.47
N ASP A 12 16.89 -13.80 8.38
CA ASP A 12 16.88 -15.19 7.93
C ASP A 12 18.34 -15.68 7.81
N GLU A 13 18.68 -16.75 8.53
CA GLU A 13 20.04 -17.29 8.63
C GLU A 13 21.16 -16.26 8.95
N GLY A 14 20.81 -15.17 9.63
CA GLY A 14 21.75 -14.10 9.99
C GLY A 14 21.86 -12.96 8.96
N GLU A 15 21.14 -13.06 7.84
CA GLU A 15 21.02 -12.00 6.83
C GLU A 15 19.71 -11.21 7.01
N GLU A 16 19.78 -9.89 6.85
CA GLU A 16 18.59 -9.04 6.79
C GLU A 16 17.94 -9.16 5.41
N ILE A 17 16.74 -9.73 5.35
CA ILE A 17 15.92 -9.82 4.14
C ILE A 17 14.61 -9.05 4.33
N PHE A 18 13.95 -8.71 3.22
CA PHE A 18 12.71 -7.95 3.24
C PHE A 18 11.55 -8.78 2.69
N ASN A 19 10.58 -9.05 3.55
CA ASN A 19 9.34 -9.73 3.18
C ASN A 19 8.21 -8.73 2.99
N MET A 20 7.20 -9.12 2.22
CA MET A 20 5.96 -8.36 2.13
C MET A 20 5.32 -8.20 3.51
N SER A 21 4.82 -7.00 3.79
CA SER A 21 4.07 -6.67 5.00
C SER A 21 2.65 -6.27 4.59
N PRO A 22 1.69 -7.20 4.59
CA PRO A 22 0.30 -6.90 4.25
C PRO A 22 -0.36 -6.03 5.32
N GLY A 23 -1.13 -5.03 4.90
CA GLY A 23 -1.99 -4.28 5.82
C GLY A 23 -2.26 -2.86 5.40
N SER A 24 -3.41 -2.32 5.81
CA SER A 24 -3.83 -0.99 5.42
C SER A 24 -4.26 -0.19 6.64
N ILE A 25 -3.88 1.09 6.69
CA ILE A 25 -4.26 2.02 7.75
C ILE A 25 -4.78 3.34 7.18
N LYS A 26 -5.76 3.91 7.86
CA LYS A 26 -6.33 5.23 7.57
C LYS A 26 -5.88 6.22 8.64
N GLY A 27 -5.29 7.33 8.19
CA GLY A 27 -4.93 8.47 9.02
C GLY A 27 -5.86 9.64 8.78
N GLU A 28 -6.47 10.18 9.83
CA GLU A 28 -7.34 11.34 9.80
C GLU A 28 -6.73 12.45 10.68
N ILE A 29 -6.53 13.64 10.12
CA ILE A 29 -6.01 14.78 10.89
C ILE A 29 -7.09 15.20 11.90
N ASN A 30 -6.71 15.36 13.16
CA ASN A 30 -7.61 15.91 14.17
C ASN A 30 -7.92 17.37 13.83
N SER A 31 -9.20 17.72 13.65
CA SER A 31 -9.63 19.08 13.26
C SER A 31 -9.45 20.10 14.37
N GLU A 32 -9.43 19.67 15.62
CA GLU A 32 -9.21 20.54 16.78
C GLU A 32 -7.71 20.70 17.09
N GLU A 33 -6.90 19.69 16.77
CA GLU A 33 -5.45 19.68 16.97
C GLU A 33 -4.72 19.15 15.72
N HIS A 34 -4.47 20.03 14.76
CA HIS A 34 -3.91 19.69 13.44
C HIS A 34 -2.51 19.06 13.45
N THR A 35 -1.83 19.03 14.60
CA THR A 35 -0.55 18.33 14.80
C THR A 35 -0.73 16.83 15.10
N GLU A 36 -1.95 16.38 15.33
CA GLU A 36 -2.28 14.98 15.62
C GLU A 36 -2.94 14.30 14.41
N ILE A 37 -2.56 13.05 14.17
CA ILE A 37 -3.19 12.17 13.18
C ILE A 37 -3.74 10.95 13.92
N ASN A 38 -5.07 10.77 13.84
CA ASN A 38 -5.76 9.58 14.33
C ASN A 38 -5.59 8.44 13.34
N TRP A 39 -4.91 7.38 13.77
CA TRP A 39 -4.66 6.20 12.94
C TRP A 39 -5.61 5.05 13.30
N SER A 40 -6.21 4.45 12.30
CA SER A 40 -7.04 3.24 12.44
C SER A 40 -6.65 2.18 11.42
N ARG A 41 -6.75 0.91 11.80
CA ARG A 41 -6.64 -0.20 10.85
C ARG A 41 -7.90 -0.26 10.00
N ILE A 42 -7.73 -0.47 8.71
CA ILE A 42 -8.82 -0.71 7.75
C ILE A 42 -8.63 -2.09 7.11
N GLN A 43 -9.68 -2.60 6.48
CA GLN A 43 -9.59 -3.84 5.72
C GLN A 43 -8.50 -3.70 4.64
N GLN A 44 -7.73 -4.76 4.39
CA GLN A 44 -6.75 -4.77 3.31
C GLN A 44 -7.47 -4.87 1.95
N HIS A 45 -6.86 -4.32 0.88
CA HIS A 45 -7.38 -4.53 -0.48
C HIS A 45 -7.38 -6.03 -0.86
N PRO A 46 -8.24 -6.48 -1.77
CA PRO A 46 -8.49 -7.91 -2.00
C PRO A 46 -7.37 -8.65 -2.76
N GLY A 47 -6.27 -7.97 -3.09
CA GLY A 47 -5.16 -8.52 -3.88
C GLY A 47 -3.99 -8.96 -3.01
N GLU A 48 -2.97 -9.58 -3.63
CA GLU A 48 -1.69 -9.79 -2.96
C GLU A 48 -1.08 -8.45 -2.53
N ALA A 49 -0.43 -8.44 -1.36
CA ALA A 49 0.24 -7.26 -0.85
C ALA A 49 1.26 -6.72 -1.86
N ARG A 50 1.38 -5.39 -1.95
CA ARG A 50 2.26 -4.76 -2.95
C ARG A 50 3.22 -3.75 -2.35
N TYR A 51 4.42 -3.73 -2.88
CA TYR A 51 5.44 -2.75 -2.54
C TYR A 51 5.56 -1.69 -3.65
N ARG A 52 5.71 -0.42 -3.24
CA ARG A 52 5.89 0.76 -4.12
C ARG A 52 4.75 0.96 -5.13
N MET A 53 3.50 0.79 -4.70
CA MET A 53 2.35 1.26 -5.48
C MET A 53 2.43 2.78 -5.66
N ALA A 54 2.08 3.27 -6.85
CA ALA A 54 1.77 4.68 -7.03
C ALA A 54 0.41 4.96 -6.38
N ALA A 55 0.23 6.15 -5.78
CA ALA A 55 -1.04 6.53 -5.17
C ALA A 55 -1.42 7.98 -5.49
N VAL A 56 -2.72 8.24 -5.65
CA VAL A 56 -3.27 9.58 -5.89
C VAL A 56 -4.65 9.72 -5.26
N GLY A 57 -4.95 10.92 -4.74
CA GLY A 57 -6.30 11.27 -4.30
C GLY A 57 -7.16 11.73 -5.48
N VAL A 58 -8.41 11.27 -5.53
CA VAL A 58 -9.42 11.65 -6.53
C VAL A 58 -10.63 12.18 -5.78
N SER A 59 -11.16 13.34 -6.18
CA SER A 59 -12.29 13.99 -5.52
C SER A 59 -13.63 13.86 -6.28
N SER A 60 -13.60 13.44 -7.54
CA SER A 60 -14.80 13.33 -8.40
C SER A 60 -14.66 12.17 -9.38
N PRO A 61 -15.74 11.40 -9.66
CA PRO A 61 -17.10 11.57 -9.13
C PRO A 61 -17.30 11.06 -7.70
N VAL A 62 -16.34 10.29 -7.17
CA VAL A 62 -16.37 9.75 -5.80
C VAL A 62 -15.01 10.02 -5.17
N GLU A 63 -15.00 10.48 -3.92
CA GLU A 63 -13.77 10.70 -3.18
C GLU A 63 -13.09 9.37 -2.82
N MET A 64 -11.87 9.18 -3.30
CA MET A 64 -11.10 7.96 -3.08
C MET A 64 -9.59 8.19 -3.14
N VAL A 65 -8.84 7.23 -2.62
CA VAL A 65 -7.40 7.10 -2.90
C VAL A 65 -7.21 5.94 -3.85
N VAL A 66 -6.65 6.22 -5.02
CA VAL A 66 -6.33 5.22 -6.05
C VAL A 66 -4.90 4.74 -5.84
N PHE A 67 -4.70 3.43 -5.89
CA PHE A 67 -3.42 2.74 -5.84
C PHE A 67 -3.22 1.96 -7.13
N ALA A 68 -2.09 2.17 -7.80
CA ALA A 68 -1.80 1.55 -9.09
C ALA A 68 -0.44 0.85 -9.08
N GLY A 69 -0.41 -0.34 -9.68
CA GLY A 69 0.81 -1.11 -9.89
C GLY A 69 1.41 -1.65 -8.59
N GLY A 70 2.70 -1.40 -8.39
CA GLY A 70 3.51 -2.04 -7.34
C GLY A 70 3.89 -3.48 -7.68
N SER A 71 4.71 -4.11 -6.85
CA SER A 71 5.19 -5.50 -7.02
C SER A 71 4.94 -6.31 -5.76
N SER A 72 4.59 -7.59 -5.90
CA SER A 72 4.54 -8.55 -4.79
C SER A 72 5.91 -9.17 -4.45
N ASN A 73 6.96 -8.82 -5.21
CA ASN A 73 8.34 -9.18 -4.93
C ASN A 73 9.13 -7.95 -4.45
N PRO A 74 9.40 -7.78 -3.14
CA PRO A 74 10.22 -6.69 -2.59
C PRO A 74 11.57 -6.56 -3.27
N TYR A 75 11.97 -5.33 -3.62
CA TYR A 75 13.13 -5.06 -4.46
C TYR A 75 13.82 -3.75 -4.14
N ASN A 76 15.08 -3.64 -4.55
CA ASN A 76 15.86 -2.42 -4.46
C ASN A 76 15.73 -1.57 -5.74
N TYR A 77 16.37 -0.40 -5.83
CA TYR A 77 16.18 0.54 -6.95
C TYR A 77 16.53 0.00 -8.35
N ASN A 78 17.20 -1.15 -8.44
CA ASN A 78 17.56 -1.81 -9.70
C ASN A 78 16.47 -2.73 -10.28
N GLY A 79 15.32 -2.87 -9.63
CA GLY A 79 14.24 -3.75 -10.12
C GLY A 79 14.45 -5.25 -9.85
N ILE A 80 15.50 -5.61 -9.10
CA ILE A 80 15.79 -7.00 -8.72
C ILE A 80 15.39 -7.21 -7.26
N GLY A 81 14.59 -8.25 -7.02
CA GLY A 81 14.14 -8.62 -5.69
C GLY A 81 15.25 -9.21 -4.83
N TYR A 82 15.03 -9.26 -3.52
CA TYR A 82 15.97 -9.90 -2.58
C TYR A 82 16.12 -11.41 -2.85
N ASN A 83 15.18 -12.00 -3.58
CA ASN A 83 15.26 -13.36 -4.11
C ASN A 83 16.07 -13.50 -5.42
N SER A 84 16.81 -12.47 -5.84
CA SER A 84 17.59 -12.41 -7.08
C SER A 84 16.78 -12.55 -8.38
N LYS A 85 15.45 -12.38 -8.33
CA LYS A 85 14.58 -12.41 -9.52
C LYS A 85 14.10 -11.00 -9.88
N PRO A 86 13.82 -10.72 -11.16
CA PRO A 86 13.16 -9.47 -11.54
C PRO A 86 11.84 -9.26 -10.80
N SER A 87 11.58 -8.03 -10.38
CA SER A 87 10.32 -7.63 -9.75
C SER A 87 9.44 -6.93 -10.76
N PHE A 88 8.41 -7.65 -11.20
CA PHE A 88 7.45 -7.14 -12.17
C PHE A 88 6.37 -6.30 -11.49
N ALA A 89 5.97 -5.21 -12.15
CA ALA A 89 4.83 -4.43 -11.73
C ALA A 89 3.53 -5.19 -12.03
N SER A 90 2.57 -5.12 -11.11
CA SER A 90 1.20 -5.53 -11.35
C SER A 90 0.50 -4.54 -12.28
N ASN A 91 -0.49 -5.02 -13.02
CA ASN A 91 -1.38 -4.20 -13.85
C ASN A 91 -2.67 -3.79 -13.12
N THR A 92 -2.97 -4.32 -11.93
CA THR A 92 -4.22 -4.02 -11.23
C THR A 92 -4.20 -2.64 -10.61
N VAL A 93 -5.38 -2.03 -10.54
CA VAL A 93 -5.61 -0.75 -9.87
C VAL A 93 -6.70 -0.91 -8.81
N PHE A 94 -6.46 -0.44 -7.60
CA PHE A 94 -7.44 -0.41 -6.51
C PHE A 94 -7.83 1.02 -6.17
N GLY A 95 -9.08 1.23 -5.79
CA GLY A 95 -9.55 2.46 -5.17
C GLY A 95 -10.04 2.17 -3.75
N TYR A 96 -9.58 2.95 -2.77
CA TYR A 96 -10.21 2.98 -1.45
C TYR A 96 -11.18 4.16 -1.38
N ARG A 97 -12.48 3.85 -1.38
CA ARG A 97 -13.57 4.82 -1.31
C ARG A 97 -13.69 5.39 0.10
N LEU A 98 -13.65 6.72 0.22
CA LEU A 98 -13.73 7.40 1.51
C LEU A 98 -15.16 7.52 2.03
N ASP A 99 -16.15 7.50 1.13
CA ASP A 99 -17.57 7.56 1.48
C ASP A 99 -18.09 6.23 2.07
N THR A 100 -17.64 5.09 1.54
CA THR A 100 -18.08 3.77 2.00
C THR A 100 -17.05 3.04 2.87
N ASN A 101 -15.81 3.52 2.95
CA ASN A 101 -14.69 2.83 3.60
C ASN A 101 -14.44 1.43 3.02
N GLN A 102 -14.54 1.30 1.70
CA GLN A 102 -14.38 0.02 1.01
C GLN A 102 -13.37 0.12 -0.14
N TRP A 103 -12.70 -1.01 -0.39
CA TRP A 103 -11.89 -1.20 -1.58
C TRP A 103 -12.76 -1.56 -2.78
N VAL A 104 -12.38 -1.04 -3.94
CA VAL A 104 -12.91 -1.42 -5.25
C VAL A 104 -11.74 -1.72 -6.19
N GLU A 105 -11.88 -2.74 -7.01
CA GLU A 105 -10.96 -2.98 -8.13
C GLU A 105 -11.41 -2.13 -9.32
N LEU A 106 -10.49 -1.39 -9.92
CA LEU A 106 -10.76 -0.43 -10.98
C LEU A 106 -10.27 -0.92 -12.36
N ALA A 107 -9.24 -1.79 -12.37
CA ALA A 107 -8.67 -2.43 -13.55
C ALA A 107 -7.86 -3.65 -13.14
#